data_AF-A0A919UXC1-F1
#
_entry.id   AF-A0A919UXC1-F1
#
_cell.length_a   1.000
_cell.length_b   1.000
_cell.length_c   1.000
_cell.angle_alpha   90.00
_cell.angle_beta   90.00
_cell.angle_gamma   90.00
#
_symmetry.space_group_name_H-M   'P 1'
#
loop_
_entity.id
_entity.type
_entity.pdbx_description
1 polymer ?
#
loop_
_entity_poly.entity_id
_entity_poly.type
_entity_poly.pdbx_seq_one_letter_code
_entity_poly.pdbx_strand_id
1 'polypeptide(L)'
;MLDRVRGIPGHHLEAAAYLDEFWPYFDRLGAGTLWKLERAQSFQEPDVPSWAAMAEGDWERSLALVEAMRRDIDSGPGPDLRRVRIVDRPVTPYLQWEM
;
A
#
# COMPACT_ATOMS: atom_id res chain seq x y z
N MET A 1 -13.97 -15.64 9.32
CA MET A 1 -14.62 -14.41 9.85
C MET A 1 -14.56 -13.22 8.87
N LEU A 2 -13.66 -13.22 7.88
CA LEU A 2 -13.66 -12.22 6.78
C LEU A 2 -14.39 -12.70 5.51
N ASP A 3 -14.88 -13.94 5.50
CA ASP A 3 -15.51 -14.58 4.33
C ASP A 3 -16.76 -13.85 3.86
N ARG A 4 -17.43 -13.14 4.78
CA ARG A 4 -18.61 -12.31 4.49
C ARG A 4 -18.31 -11.12 3.59
N VAL A 5 -17.08 -10.60 3.59
CA VAL A 5 -16.68 -9.44 2.77
C VAL A 5 -16.90 -9.72 1.28
N ARG A 6 -16.76 -10.97 0.84
CA ARG A 6 -16.98 -11.37 -0.56
C ARG A 6 -18.45 -11.25 -1.02
N GLY A 7 -19.39 -11.28 -0.09
CA GLY A 7 -20.83 -11.21 -0.37
C GLY A 7 -21.45 -9.82 -0.16
N ILE A 8 -20.67 -8.82 0.26
CA ILE A 8 -21.16 -7.46 0.46
C ILE A 8 -21.22 -6.78 -0.92
N PRO A 9 -22.33 -6.09 -1.27
CA PRO A 9 -22.41 -5.34 -2.51
C PRO A 9 -21.30 -4.26 -2.56
N GLY A 10 -20.65 -4.14 -3.72
CA GLY A 10 -19.66 -3.11 -4.00
C GLY A 10 -19.78 -2.63 -5.44
N HIS A 11 -19.30 -1.41 -5.70
CA HIS A 11 -19.21 -0.87 -7.05
C HIS A 11 -17.75 -0.90 -7.51
N HIS A 12 -17.53 -1.32 -8.76
CA HIS A 12 -16.22 -1.17 -9.38
C HIS A 12 -16.05 0.27 -9.85
N LEU A 13 -14.90 0.87 -9.56
CA LEU A 13 -14.49 2.16 -10.11
C LEU A 13 -13.24 1.96 -10.94
N GLU A 14 -13.18 2.62 -12.09
CA GLU A 14 -11.91 2.80 -12.79
C GLU A 14 -10.96 3.64 -11.96
N ALA A 15 -9.65 3.48 -12.16
CA ALA A 15 -8.64 4.11 -11.33
C ALA A 15 -8.80 5.63 -11.21
N ALA A 16 -9.10 6.32 -12.32
CA ALA A 16 -9.33 7.77 -12.31
C ALA A 16 -10.54 8.16 -11.46
N ALA A 17 -11.68 7.48 -11.65
CA ALA A 17 -12.89 7.75 -10.88
C ALA A 17 -12.71 7.44 -9.38
N TYR A 18 -11.94 6.40 -9.05
CA TYR A 18 -11.56 6.11 -7.66
C TYR A 18 -10.74 7.25 -7.05
N LEU A 19 -9.74 7.76 -7.76
CA LEU A 19 -8.87 8.83 -7.25
C LEU A 19 -9.63 10.16 -7.10
N ASP A 20 -10.51 10.49 -8.06
CA ASP A 20 -11.38 11.67 -8.01
C ASP A 20 -12.28 11.64 -6.78
N GLU A 21 -12.76 10.46 -6.38
CA GLU A 21 -13.54 10.30 -5.15
C GLU A 21 -12.63 10.28 -3.89
N PHE A 22 -11.49 9.59 -3.94
CA PHE A 22 -10.62 9.35 -2.79
C PHE A 22 -10.03 10.65 -2.22
N TRP A 23 -9.47 11.52 -3.06
CA TRP A 23 -8.73 12.70 -2.58
C TRP A 23 -9.58 13.65 -1.73
N PRO A 24 -10.83 14.01 -2.13
CA PRO A 24 -11.71 14.82 -1.28
C PRO A 24 -12.04 14.18 0.08
N TYR A 25 -12.07 12.85 0.20
CA TYR A 25 -12.22 12.19 1.51
C TYR A 25 -10.92 12.25 2.31
N PHE A 26 -9.79 12.01 1.66
CA PHE A 26 -8.46 12.09 2.28
C PHE A 26 -8.21 13.49 2.87
N ASP A 27 -8.49 14.55 2.12
CA ASP A 27 -8.30 15.93 2.57
C ASP A 27 -9.18 16.28 3.77
N ARG A 28 -10.45 15.83 3.75
CA ARG A 28 -11.39 16.05 4.86
C ARG A 28 -11.04 15.28 6.12
N LEU A 29 -10.29 14.18 6.01
CA LEU A 29 -9.86 13.38 7.14
C LEU A 29 -8.90 14.14 8.06
N GLY A 30 -8.09 15.05 7.51
CA GLY A 30 -7.12 15.84 8.27
C GLY A 30 -6.18 14.96 9.10
N ALA A 31 -6.05 15.26 10.39
CA ALA A 31 -5.27 14.46 11.35
C ALA A 31 -6.00 13.19 11.87
N GLY A 32 -7.05 12.74 11.18
CA GLY A 32 -7.75 11.48 11.48
C GLY A 32 -6.91 10.24 11.14
N THR A 33 -7.52 9.05 11.21
CA THR A 33 -6.86 7.79 10.88
C THR A 33 -7.40 7.20 9.59
N LEU A 34 -6.53 6.90 8.64
CA LEU A 34 -6.87 6.19 7.41
C LEU A 34 -6.46 4.72 7.54
N TRP A 35 -7.43 3.82 7.35
CA TRP A 35 -7.18 2.38 7.29
C TRP A 35 -7.13 1.90 5.85
N LYS A 36 -5.94 1.48 5.38
CA LYS A 36 -5.74 0.83 4.08
C LYS A 36 -5.92 -0.68 4.24
N LEU A 37 -6.95 -1.24 3.63
CA LEU A 37 -7.15 -2.69 3.52
C LEU A 37 -6.60 -3.18 2.19
N GLU A 38 -5.67 -4.13 2.22
CA GLU A 38 -5.06 -4.70 1.01
C GLU A 38 -5.24 -6.22 0.93
N ARG A 39 -5.47 -6.69 -0.30
CA ARG A 39 -5.68 -8.11 -0.60
C ARG A 39 -4.84 -8.62 -1.77
N ALA A 40 -4.27 -7.73 -2.58
CA ALA A 40 -3.38 -8.13 -3.65
C ALA A 40 -2.07 -8.67 -3.05
N GLN A 41 -1.58 -9.76 -3.64
CA GLN A 41 -0.38 -10.47 -3.17
C GLN A 41 0.90 -10.01 -3.93
N SER A 42 0.74 -9.22 -5.00
CA SER A 42 1.82 -8.62 -5.78
C SER A 42 1.31 -7.37 -6.50
N PHE A 43 2.18 -6.37 -6.61
CA PHE A 43 2.07 -5.25 -7.52
C PHE A 43 3.34 -5.17 -8.38
N GLN A 44 3.19 -4.58 -9.56
CA GLN A 44 4.30 -4.30 -10.45
C GLN A 44 4.56 -2.80 -10.43
N GLU A 45 5.71 -2.40 -9.91
CA GLU A 45 6.06 -1.01 -9.67
C GLU A 45 7.45 -0.72 -10.26
N PRO A 46 7.64 -0.89 -11.59
CA PRO A 46 8.95 -0.80 -12.23
C PRO A 46 9.61 0.57 -12.09
N ASP A 47 8.80 1.62 -11.89
CA ASP A 47 9.27 3.00 -11.71
C ASP A 47 9.71 3.29 -10.26
N VAL A 48 9.52 2.34 -9.33
CA VAL A 48 9.95 2.47 -7.93
C VAL A 48 11.31 1.78 -7.75
N PRO A 49 12.40 2.53 -7.48
CA PRO A 49 13.75 1.96 -7.47
C PRO A 49 13.96 0.84 -6.45
N SER A 50 13.33 0.92 -5.28
CA SER A 50 13.39 -0.13 -4.26
C SER A 50 12.67 -1.40 -4.72
N TRP A 51 11.52 -1.28 -5.39
CA TRP A 51 10.81 -2.41 -5.97
C TRP A 51 11.66 -3.09 -7.05
N ALA A 52 12.25 -2.32 -7.96
CA ALA A 52 13.09 -2.86 -9.04
C ALA A 52 14.28 -3.65 -8.49
N ALA A 53 14.99 -3.10 -7.48
CA ALA A 53 16.08 -3.81 -6.82
C ALA A 53 15.62 -5.11 -6.14
N MET A 54 14.46 -5.12 -5.49
CA MET A 54 13.90 -6.35 -4.91
C MET A 54 13.53 -7.37 -5.98
N ALA A 55 12.91 -6.93 -7.08
CA ALA A 55 12.55 -7.79 -8.19
C ALA A 55 13.78 -8.44 -8.87
N GLU A 56 14.93 -7.76 -8.84
CA GLU A 56 16.24 -8.27 -9.29
C GLU A 56 16.93 -9.18 -8.25
N GLY A 57 16.42 -9.26 -7.02
CA GLY A 57 16.98 -10.05 -5.93
C GLY A 57 18.04 -9.30 -5.10
N ASP A 58 18.28 -8.02 -5.36
CA ASP A 58 19.18 -7.15 -4.59
C ASP A 58 18.47 -6.54 -3.38
N TRP A 59 18.24 -7.39 -2.37
CA TRP A 59 17.52 -7.04 -1.15
C TRP A 59 18.21 -5.95 -0.32
N GLU A 60 19.53 -5.98 -0.22
CA GLU A 60 20.29 -5.01 0.57
C GLU A 60 20.10 -3.60 0.01
N ARG A 61 20.29 -3.44 -1.31
CA ARG A 61 20.06 -2.16 -1.99
C ARG A 61 18.60 -1.73 -1.88
N SER A 62 17.66 -2.67 -2.05
CA SER A 62 16.23 -2.38 -1.96
C SER A 62 15.86 -1.79 -0.60
N LEU A 63 16.28 -2.42 0.50
CA LEU A 63 15.99 -1.96 1.86
C LEU A 63 16.68 -0.62 2.17
N ALA A 64 17.90 -0.40 1.67
CA ALA A 64 18.58 0.89 1.79
C ALA A 64 17.81 2.04 1.10
N LEU A 65 17.21 1.77 -0.07
CA LEU A 65 16.36 2.73 -0.78
C LEU A 65 15.06 3.01 -0.02
N VAL A 66 14.41 1.99 0.55
CA VAL A 66 13.19 2.16 1.38
C VAL A 66 13.48 3.06 2.59
N GLU A 67 14.59 2.82 3.29
CA GLU A 67 14.97 3.60 4.46
C GLU A 67 15.28 5.07 4.10
N ALA A 68 15.90 5.30 2.94
CA ALA A 68 16.11 6.66 2.45
C ALA A 68 14.78 7.40 2.19
N MET A 69 13.79 6.74 1.58
CA MET A 69 12.48 7.33 1.29
C MET A 69 11.66 7.66 2.56
N ARG A 70 11.77 6.84 3.62
CA ARG A 70 11.04 7.07 4.88
C ARG A 70 11.36 8.41 5.51
N ARG A 71 12.62 8.85 5.42
CA ARG A 71 13.08 10.14 5.99
C ARG A 71 12.41 11.35 5.34
N ASP A 72 11.93 11.22 4.11
CA ASP A 72 11.27 12.31 3.39
C ASP A 72 9.76 12.39 3.71
N ILE A 73 9.14 11.27 4.10
CA ILE A 73 7.68 11.15 4.32
C ILE A 73 7.24 11.66 5.70
N ASP A 74 8.10 11.58 6.73
CA ASP A 74 7.76 11.84 8.14
C ASP A 74 7.62 13.35 8.51
N SER A 75 7.33 14.22 7.54
CA SER A 75 7.41 15.68 7.71
C SER A 75 6.10 16.46 7.52
N GLY A 76 4.96 15.79 7.26
CA GLY A 76 3.70 16.46 6.90
C GLY A 76 2.53 16.23 7.88
N PRO A 77 1.57 17.18 8.02
CA PRO A 77 0.40 17.10 8.91
C PRO A 77 -0.73 16.17 8.39
N GLY A 78 -0.37 15.06 7.74
CA GLY A 78 -1.33 14.12 7.15
C GLY A 78 -2.03 13.21 8.18
N PRO A 79 -3.01 12.41 7.74
CA PRO A 79 -3.68 11.44 8.61
C PRO A 79 -2.72 10.35 9.10
N ASP A 80 -3.02 9.78 10.27
CA ASP A 80 -2.39 8.55 10.77
C ASP A 80 -2.72 7.39 9.81
N LEU A 81 -1.71 6.90 9.10
CA LEU A 81 -1.87 5.82 8.12
C LEU A 81 -1.70 4.46 8.79
N ARG A 82 -2.75 3.64 8.75
CA ARG A 82 -2.72 2.24 9.22
C ARG A 82 -3.00 1.30 8.08
N ARG A 83 -2.29 0.17 8.05
CA ARG A 83 -2.44 -0.83 7.00
C ARG A 83 -2.81 -2.18 7.59
N VAL A 84 -3.85 -2.79 7.02
CA VAL A 84 -4.22 -4.18 7.28
C VAL A 84 -4.14 -4.92 5.96
N ARG A 85 -3.35 -5.99 5.90
CA ARG A 85 -3.19 -6.79 4.69
C ARG A 85 -3.62 -8.22 4.94
N ILE A 86 -4.43 -8.76 4.03
CA ILE A 86 -4.78 -10.18 3.99
C ILE A 86 -3.70 -10.89 3.17
N VAL A 87 -3.02 -11.84 3.79
CA VAL A 87 -1.87 -12.55 3.21
C VAL A 87 -2.19 -14.02 3.04
N ASP A 88 -1.94 -14.52 1.83
CA ASP A 88 -2.00 -15.96 1.52
C ASP A 88 -0.67 -16.64 1.88
N ARG A 89 -0.74 -17.94 2.19
CA ARG A 89 0.46 -18.75 2.47
C ARG A 89 0.82 -19.60 1.25
N PRO A 90 2.12 -19.78 0.95
CA PRO A 90 3.28 -19.20 1.63
C PRO A 90 3.45 -17.70 1.35
N VAL A 91 4.03 -16.96 2.30
CA VAL A 91 4.29 -15.52 2.14
C VAL A 91 5.33 -15.33 1.04
N THR A 92 4.98 -14.58 0.01
CA THR A 92 5.84 -14.35 -1.16
C THR A 92 6.99 -13.38 -0.84
N PRO A 93 8.09 -13.39 -1.62
CA PRO A 93 9.16 -12.39 -1.49
C PRO A 93 8.65 -10.95 -1.54
N TYR A 94 7.72 -10.64 -2.46
CA TYR A 94 7.09 -9.31 -2.55
C TYR A 94 6.41 -8.91 -1.23
N LEU A 95 5.66 -9.82 -0.62
CA LEU A 95 4.98 -9.54 0.65
C LEU A 95 5.96 -9.42 1.82
N GLN A 96 7.07 -10.15 1.80
CA GLN A 96 8.15 -10.00 2.79
C GLN A 96 8.84 -8.64 2.68
N TRP A 97 9.03 -8.15 1.46
CA TRP A 97 9.63 -6.85 1.19
C TRP A 97 8.73 -5.67 1.61
N GLU A 98 7.41 -5.82 1.47
CA GLU A 98 6.42 -4.80 1.85
C GLU A 98 6.21 -4.64 3.37
N MET A 99 6.74 -5.54 4.20
CA MET A 99 6.56 -5.57 5.67
C MET A 99 7.66 -4.80 6.40
#